data_AF-A0A021XBV6-F1
#
_entry.id   AF-A0A021XBV6-F1
#
_cell.length_a   1.000
_cell.length_b   1.000
_cell.length_c   1.000
_cell.angle_alpha   90.00
_cell.angle_beta   90.00
_cell.angle_gamma   90.00
#
_symmetry.space_group_name_H-M   'P 1'
#
loop_
_entity.id
_entity.type
_entity.pdbx_description
1 polymer ?
#
loop_
_entity_poly.entity_id
_entity_poly.type
_entity_poly.pdbx_seq_one_letter_code
_entity_poly.pdbx_strand_id
1 'polypeptide(L)' 'MLTIRGKVDPVRPENLELAYAEYGEGDFERAFTLSEDFDPDRIEAEMRGGVLTLTLPRAPEAQPKRIAVKGA' A
#
# COMPACT_ATOMS: atom_id res chain seq x y z
N MET A 1 -5.89 -10.88 -0.55
CA MET A 1 -4.45 -10.57 -0.61
C MET A 1 -4.30 -9.23 -1.31
N LEU A 2 -3.61 -8.28 -0.67
CA LEU A 2 -3.32 -6.97 -1.28
C LEU A 2 -1.87 -6.96 -1.74
N THR A 3 -1.64 -6.65 -3.02
CA THR A 3 -0.31 -6.64 -3.61
C THR A 3 -0.01 -5.27 -4.18
N ILE A 4 1.16 -4.72 -3.84
CA ILE A 4 1.69 -3.48 -4.36
C ILE A 4 2.84 -3.84 -5.30
N ARG A 5 2.77 -3.36 -6.55
CA ARG A 5 3.80 -3.55 -7.57
C ARG A 5 4.22 -2.21 -8.15
N GLY A 6 5.52 -1.99 -8.25
CA GLY A 6 6.11 -0.86 -8.95
C GLY A 6 7.16 -1.36 -9.92
N LYS A 7 7.17 -0.81 -11.15
CA LYS A 7 8.23 -1.06 -12.11
C LYS A 7 9.16 0.14 -12.18
N VAL A 8 10.45 -0.13 -12.30
CA VAL A 8 11.46 0.91 -12.48
C VAL A 8 12.00 0.79 -13.90
N ASP A 9 11.74 1.80 -14.72
CA ASP A 9 12.39 1.92 -16.02
C ASP A 9 13.78 2.54 -15.81
N PRO A 10 14.86 1.78 -16.08
CA PRO A 10 16.21 2.28 -15.85
C PRO A 10 16.53 3.42 -16.82
N VAL A 11 17.07 4.51 -16.30
CA VAL A 11 17.50 5.64 -17.13
C VAL A 11 18.92 5.38 -17.60
N ARG A 12 19.06 5.16 -18.91
CA ARG A 12 20.34 4.96 -19.59
C ARG A 12 20.52 6.04 -20.67
N PRO A 13 21.23 7.14 -20.37
CA PRO A 13 21.50 8.17 -21.37
C PRO A 13 22.38 7.63 -22.51
N GLU A 14 22.17 8.13 -23.73
CA GLU A 14 23.04 7.79 -24.86
C GLU A 14 24.47 8.34 -24.62
N ASN A 15 25.48 7.55 -24.98
CA ASN A 15 26.91 7.87 -24.87
C ASN A 15 27.44 8.09 -23.43
N LEU A 16 26.70 7.67 -22.39
CA LEU A 16 27.18 7.70 -21.00
C LEU A 16 27.14 6.29 -20.39
N GLU A 17 28.17 5.97 -19.61
CA GLU A 17 28.23 4.76 -18.80
C GLU A 17 28.05 5.08 -17.31
N LEU A 18 27.36 4.20 -16.60
CA LEU A 18 27.16 4.35 -15.15
C LEU A 18 28.48 4.11 -14.41
N ALA A 19 29.10 5.17 -13.93
CA ALA A 19 30.33 5.07 -13.13
C ALA A 19 30.05 4.62 -11.69
N TYR A 20 28.96 5.10 -11.08
CA TYR A 20 28.59 4.79 -9.70
C TYR A 20 27.11 5.05 -9.45
N ALA A 21 26.48 4.22 -8.62
CA ALA A 21 25.13 4.40 -8.11
C ALA A 21 25.07 4.00 -6.64
N GLU A 22 24.38 4.82 -5.83
CA GLU A 22 24.15 4.53 -4.40
C GLU A 22 23.00 3.55 -4.20
N TYR A 23 21.97 3.65 -5.03
CA TYR A 23 20.79 2.80 -5.00
C TYR A 23 20.70 1.94 -6.26
N GLY A 24 20.32 0.69 -6.10
CA GLY A 24 20.07 -0.22 -7.21
C GLY A 24 18.73 0.06 -7.90
N GLU A 25 18.70 -0.15 -9.21
CA GLU A 25 17.46 -0.25 -9.98
C GLU A 25 16.79 -1.60 -9.70
N GLY A 26 15.48 -1.61 -9.51
CA GLY A 26 14.75 -2.85 -9.30
C GLY A 26 13.26 -2.66 -9.17
N ASP A 27 12.51 -3.62 -9.71
CA ASP A 27 11.07 -3.69 -9.50
C ASP A 27 10.76 -3.90 -8.02
N PHE A 28 9.66 -3.30 -7.59
CA PHE A 28 9.16 -3.39 -6.22
C PHE A 28 7.94 -4.31 -6.16
N GLU A 29 7.95 -5.27 -5.25
CA GLU A 29 6.75 -6.03 -4.89
C GLU A 29 6.64 -6.17 -3.38
N ARG A 30 5.45 -5.88 -2.84
CA ARG A 30 5.06 -6.22 -1.47
C ARG A 30 3.65 -6.77 -1.46
N ALA A 31 3.46 -7.85 -0.71
CA ALA A 31 2.17 -8.47 -0.53
C ALA A 31 1.78 -8.47 0.96
N PHE A 32 0.52 -8.19 1.22
CA PHE A 32 -0.08 -8.15 2.55
C PHE A 32 -1.28 -9.08 2.60
N THR A 33 -1.36 -9.87 3.66
CA THR A 33 -2.57 -10.61 4.00
C THR A 33 -3.48 -9.67 4.78
N LEU A 34 -4.64 -9.34 4.21
CA LEU A 34 -5.66 -8.55 4.90
C LEU A 34 -6.56 -9.48 5.70
N SER A 35 -6.92 -9.07 6.91
CA SER A 35 -7.99 -9.72 7.68
C SER A 35 -9.36 -9.36 7.11
N GLU A 36 -10.39 -10.08 7.54
CA GLU A 36 -11.79 -9.83 7.18
C GLU A 36 -12.34 -8.52 7.78
N ASP A 37 -11.58 -7.86 8.66
CA ASP A 37 -11.97 -6.61 9.32
C ASP A 37 -11.93 -5.39 8.39
N PHE A 38 -11.42 -5.54 7.16
CA PHE A 38 -11.28 -4.45 6.19
C PHE A 38 -12.23 -4.64 5.02
N ASP A 39 -12.76 -3.53 4.50
CA ASP A 39 -13.61 -3.51 3.31
C ASP A 39 -12.74 -3.34 2.06
N PRO A 40 -12.53 -4.40 1.26
CA PRO A 40 -11.66 -4.35 0.09
C PRO A 40 -12.26 -3.53 -1.07
N ASP A 41 -13.58 -3.35 -1.12
CA ASP A 41 -14.26 -2.64 -2.20
C ASP A 41 -14.11 -1.12 -2.08
N ARG A 42 -13.61 -0.65 -0.92
CA ARG A 42 -13.46 0.76 -0.58
C ARG A 42 -12.01 1.19 -0.29
N ILE A 43 -11.04 0.43 -0.78
CA ILE A 43 -9.63 0.80 -0.66
C ILE A 43 -9.36 2.02 -1.54
N GLU A 44 -8.72 3.04 -0.96
CA GLU A 44 -8.28 4.23 -1.68
C GLU A 44 -6.75 4.28 -1.76
N ALA A 45 -6.24 4.89 -2.84
CA ALA A 45 -4.80 5.01 -3.08
C ALA A 45 -4.46 6.44 -3.54
N GLU A 46 -3.42 7.02 -2.95
CA GLU A 46 -2.89 8.33 -3.32
C GLU A 46 -1.37 8.26 -3.47
N MET A 47 -0.83 8.85 -4.54
CA MET A 47 0.61 9.02 -4.75
C MET A 47 0.96 10.49 -4.60
N ARG A 48 1.84 10.82 -3.64
CA ARG A 48 2.28 12.20 -3.42
C ARG A 48 3.77 12.23 -3.08
N GLY A 49 4.54 12.98 -3.87
CA GLY A 49 5.97 13.17 -3.63
C GLY A 49 6.79 11.87 -3.61
N GLY A 50 6.42 10.87 -4.42
CA GLY A 50 7.09 9.57 -4.46
C GLY A 50 6.63 8.58 -3.37
N VAL A 51 5.61 8.90 -2.58
CA VAL A 51 5.05 8.02 -1.55
C VAL A 51 3.64 7.57 -1.96
N LEU A 52 3.43 6.26 -2.06
CA LEU A 52 2.11 5.65 -2.20
C LEU A 52 1.50 5.45 -0.81
N THR A 53 0.35 6.07 -0.57
CA THR A 53 -0.47 5.88 0.64
C THR A 53 -1.72 5.11 0.26
N LEU A 54 -2.00 4.02 0.99
CA LEU A 54 -3.22 3.23 0.85
C LEU A 54 -4.08 3.40 2.10
N THR A 55 -5.35 3.74 1.91
CA THR A 55 -6.34 3.85 2.98
C THR A 55 -7.29 2.67 2.91
N LEU A 56 -7.26 1.82 3.93
CA LEU A 56 -8.10 0.62 4.03
C LEU A 56 -9.17 0.86 5.11
N PRO A 57 -10.43 1.13 4.73
CA PRO A 57 -11.49 1.28 5.71
C PRO A 57 -11.81 -0.06 6.39
N ARG A 58 -12.22 0.00 7.65
CA ARG A 58 -12.74 -1.17 8.35
C ARG A 58 -14.11 -1.55 7.78
N ALA A 59 -14.37 -2.84 7.66
CA ALA A 59 -15.68 -3.38 7.33
C ALA A 59 -16.72 -2.89 8.35
N PRO A 60 -17.95 -2.52 7.92
CA PRO A 60 -19.00 -2.08 8.82
C PRO A 60 -19.28 -3.08 9.95
N GLU A 61 -19.21 -4.39 9.66
CA GLU A 61 -19.44 -5.47 10.61
C GLU A 61 -18.33 -5.58 11.66
N ALA A 62 -17.12 -5.16 11.33
CA ALA A 62 -15.95 -5.17 12.20
C ALA A 62 -15.88 -3.94 13.13
N GLN A 63 -16.81 -2.99 13.01
CA GLN A 63 -16.87 -1.86 13.93
C GLN A 63 -17.30 -2.33 15.34
N PRO A 64 -16.64 -1.84 16.40
CA PRO A 64 -16.98 -2.21 17.77
C PRO A 64 -18.43 -1.80 18.09
N LYS A 65 -19.23 -2.78 18.51
CA LYS A 65 -20.63 -2.56 18.87
C LYS A 65 -20.71 -2.00 20.30
N ARG A 66 -21.43 -0.89 20.47
CA ARG A 66 -21.75 -0.36 21.80
C ARG A 66 -22.80 -1.25 22.45
N ILE A 67 -22.48 -1.83 23.61
CA ILE A 67 -23.43 -2.62 24.40
C ILE A 67 -23.96 -1.76 25.55
N ALA A 68 -25.28 -1.56 25.60
CA ALA A 68 -25.92 -0.87 26.71
C ALA A 68 -26.01 -1.81 27.93
N VAL A 69 -25.40 -1.41 29.05
CA VAL A 69 -25.54 -2.12 30.32
C VAL A 69 -26.86 -1.71 30.97
N LYS A 70 -27.77 -2.66 31.21
CA LYS A 70 -29.00 -2.42 31.98
C LYS A 70 -28.67 -2.54 33.48
N GLY A 71 -28.90 -1.46 34.23
CA GLY A 71 -28.82 -1.47 35.68
C GLY A 71 -30.06 -2.10 36.32
N ALA A 72 -29.89 -2.58 37.56
CA ALA A 72 -30.97 -3.10 38.40
C ALA A 72 -31.91 -1.99 38.87
#